data_AF-A0A2K9AIN9-F1
#
_entry.id   AF-A0A2K9AIN9-F1
#
_cell.length_a   1.000
_cell.length_b   1.000
_cell.length_c   1.000
_cell.angle_alpha   90.00
_cell.angle_beta   90.00
_cell.angle_gamma   90.00
#
_symmetry.space_group_name_H-M   'P 1'
#
loop_
_entity.id
_entity.type
_entity.pdbx_description
1 polymer ?
#
loop_
_entity_poly.entity_id
_entity_poly.type
_entity_poly.pdbx_seq_one_letter_code
_entity_poly.pdbx_strand_id
1 'polypeptide(L)' 'MKEFIKAVDDLPVIIKLILALPGIDSFAWGIYRIVKGLDRNDTVQIIVGIIWLLAGWAVLWIIDIITILMYKRPTVFA' A
#
# COMPACT_ATOMS: atom_id res chain seq x y z
N MET A 1 -7.01 0.80 -14.25
CA MET A 1 -6.63 1.15 -12.87
C MET A 1 -7.61 0.58 -11.86
N LYS A 2 -8.92 0.83 -12.00
CA LYS A 2 -9.97 0.27 -11.12
C LYS A 2 -9.93 -1.25 -10.94
N GLU A 3 -9.75 -2.02 -12.01
CA GLU A 3 -9.67 -3.48 -11.91
C GLU A 3 -8.45 -3.97 -11.12
N PHE A 4 -7.29 -3.34 -11.32
CA PHE A 4 -6.09 -3.62 -10.55
C PHE A 4 -6.28 -3.28 -9.06
N ILE A 5 -6.83 -2.10 -8.77
CA ILE A 5 -7.12 -1.66 -7.39
C ILE A 5 -8.08 -2.65 -6.72
N LYS A 6 -9.13 -3.06 -7.43
CA LYS A 6 -10.10 -4.05 -6.93
C LYS A 6 -9.44 -5.40 -6.68
N ALA A 7 -8.60 -5.89 -7.60
CA ALA A 7 -7.89 -7.14 -7.43
C ALA A 7 -6.97 -7.12 -6.19
N VAL A 8 -6.30 -6.01 -5.92
CA VAL A 8 -5.46 -5.84 -4.71
C VAL A 8 -6.31 -5.68 -3.44
N ASP A 9 -7.43 -4.96 -3.52
CA ASP A 9 -8.37 -4.78 -2.41
C ASP A 9 -9.04 -6.10 -1.99
N ASP A 10 -9.32 -6.99 -2.95
CA ASP A 10 -9.94 -8.30 -2.75
C ASP A 10 -8.93 -9.37 -2.28
N LEU A 11 -7.63 -9.06 -2.18
CA LEU A 11 -6.64 -10.01 -1.68
C LEU A 11 -6.95 -10.45 -0.23
N PRO A 12 -6.77 -11.74 0.09
CA PRO A 12 -6.81 -12.23 1.46
C PRO A 12 -5.83 -11.48 2.36
N VAL A 13 -6.21 -11.25 3.62
CA VAL A 13 -5.39 -10.52 4.62
C VAL A 13 -4.00 -11.13 4.75
N ILE A 14 -3.86 -12.46 4.65
CA ILE A 14 -2.58 -13.17 4.71
C ILE A 14 -1.67 -12.75 3.54
N ILE A 15 -2.21 -12.64 2.32
CA ILE A 15 -1.43 -12.23 1.16
C ILE A 15 -1.02 -10.77 1.30
N LYS A 16 -1.92 -9.91 1.78
CA LYS A 16 -1.60 -8.51 2.10
C LYS A 16 -0.46 -8.43 3.13
N LEU A 17 -0.48 -9.26 4.17
CA LEU A 17 0.57 -9.30 5.19
C LEU A 17 1.93 -9.70 4.61
N ILE A 18 1.96 -10.70 3.72
CA ILE A 18 3.19 -11.11 3.00
C ILE A 18 3.73 -9.96 2.15
N LEU A 19 2.84 -9.23 1.47
CA LEU A 19 3.22 -8.06 0.67
C LEU A 19 3.71 -6.89 1.52
N ALA A 20 3.38 -6.83 2.80
CA ALA A 20 3.86 -5.83 3.76
C ALA A 20 5.20 -6.18 4.43
N LEU A 21 5.84 -7.29 4.04
CA LEU A 21 7.16 -7.65 4.58
C LEU A 21 8.26 -6.72 4.06
N PRO A 22 9.32 -6.50 4.86
CA PRO A 22 10.42 -5.61 4.47
C PRO A 22 11.05 -6.07 3.14
N GLY A 23 11.34 -5.10 2.26
CA GLY A 23 11.86 -5.34 0.91
C GLY A 23 10.78 -5.52 -0.16
N ILE A 24 9.61 -6.06 0.17
CA ILE A 24 8.47 -6.23 -0.76
C ILE A 24 7.46 -5.08 -0.59
N ASP A 25 7.26 -4.63 0.65
CA ASP A 25 6.34 -3.56 1.06
C ASP A 25 6.42 -2.30 0.20
N SER A 26 7.63 -1.75 0.03
CA SER A 26 7.88 -0.55 -0.73
C SER A 26 7.30 -0.62 -2.14
N PHE A 27 7.52 -1.74 -2.84
CA PHE A 27 7.02 -1.90 -4.20
C PHE A 27 5.53 -2.22 -4.21
N ALA A 28 5.08 -3.18 -3.40
CA ALA A 28 3.69 -3.61 -3.40
C ALA A 28 2.75 -2.47 -3.01
N TRP A 29 2.98 -1.85 -1.85
CA TRP A 29 2.08 -0.84 -1.32
C TRP A 29 2.37 0.57 -1.82
N GLY A 30 3.63 0.88 -2.16
CA GLY A 30 3.96 2.14 -2.84
C GLY A 30 3.30 2.25 -4.22
N ILE A 31 3.41 1.21 -5.06
CA ILE A 31 2.77 1.19 -6.39
C ILE A 31 1.25 1.21 -6.23
N TYR A 32 0.69 0.40 -5.32
CA TYR A 32 -0.75 0.39 -5.06
C TYR A 32 -1.28 1.78 -4.65
N ARG A 33 -0.59 2.50 -3.75
CA ARG A 33 -0.95 3.87 -3.36
C ARG A 33 -0.90 4.84 -4.53
N ILE A 34 0.13 4.78 -5.37
CA ILE A 34 0.24 5.64 -6.57
C ILE A 34 -0.92 5.37 -7.53
N VAL A 35 -1.19 4.10 -7.85
CA VAL A 35 -2.27 3.73 -8.78
C VAL A 35 -3.63 4.16 -8.24
N LYS A 36 -3.85 4.02 -6.93
CA LYS A 36 -5.09 4.45 -6.27
C LYS A 36 -5.25 5.97 -6.25
N GLY A 37 -4.16 6.71 -5.99
CA GLY A 37 -4.14 8.16 -6.05
C GLY A 37 -4.39 8.71 -7.45
N LEU A 38 -3.83 8.08 -8.50
CA LEU A 38 -4.10 8.43 -9.89
C LEU A 38 -5.57 8.19 -10.28
N ASP A 39 -6.16 7.07 -9.85
CA ASP A 39 -7.59 6.78 -10.10
C ASP A 39 -8.53 7.76 -9.39
N ARG A 40 -8.14 8.22 -8.19
CA ARG A 40 -8.92 9.17 -7.37
C ARG A 40 -8.61 10.64 -7.65
N ASN A 41 -7.65 10.94 -8.51
CA ASN A 41 -7.11 12.30 -8.71
C ASN A 41 -6.60 12.95 -7.40
N ASP A 42 -6.07 12.12 -6.48
CA ASP A 42 -5.58 12.54 -5.17
C ASP A 42 -4.05 12.65 -5.19
N THR A 43 -3.57 13.88 -5.34
CA THR A 43 -2.14 14.21 -5.36
C THR A 43 -1.43 13.85 -4.06
N VAL A 44 -2.11 13.94 -2.91
CA VAL A 44 -1.52 13.58 -1.60
C VAL A 44 -1.25 12.08 -1.56
N GLN A 45 -2.21 11.28 -2.01
CA GLN A 45 -2.08 9.83 -2.06
C GLN A 45 -0.94 9.38 -3.00
N ILE A 46 -0.75 10.09 -4.12
CA ILE A 46 0.38 9.84 -5.05
C ILE A 46 1.72 10.15 -4.34
N ILE A 47 1.84 11.31 -3.69
CA ILE A 47 3.06 11.71 -2.98
C ILE A 47 3.41 10.70 -1.88
N VAL A 48 2.41 10.25 -1.11
CA VAL A 48 2.62 9.23 -0.08
C VAL A 48 3.11 7.92 -0.69
N GLY A 49 2.57 7.50 -1.83
CA GLY A 49 3.03 6.30 -2.53
C GLY A 49 4.49 6.41 -3.00
N ILE A 50 4.94 7.58 -3.45
CA ILE A 50 6.33 7.85 -3.80
C ILE A 50 7.24 7.80 -2.56
N ILE A 51 6.82 8.40 -1.44
CA ILE A 51 7.54 8.32 -0.17
C ILE A 51 7.69 6.86 0.29
N TRP A 52 6.66 6.04 0.10
CA TRP A 52 6.69 4.61 0.45
C TRP A 52 7.68 3.80 -0.41
N LEU A 53 7.85 4.17 -1.68
CA LEU A 53 8.86 3.54 -2.53
C LEU A 53 10.28 3.87 -2.08
N LEU A 54 10.54 5.11 -1.65
CA LEU A 54 11.88 5.57 -1.29
C LEU A 54 12.27 5.24 0.16
N ALA A 55 11.32 5.30 1.08
CA ALA A 55 11.55 5.16 2.53
C ALA A 55 10.84 3.96 3.15
N GLY A 56 9.98 3.25 2.41
CA GLY A 56 9.17 2.16 2.97
C GLY A 56 9.98 0.95 3.45
N TRP A 57 11.13 0.71 2.81
CA TRP A 57 12.03 -0.38 3.16
C TRP A 57 12.68 -0.24 4.54
N ALA A 58 12.78 1.00 5.06
CA ALA A 58 13.40 1.26 6.34
C ALA A 58 12.47 0.94 7.51
N VAL A 59 11.32 1.63 7.60
CA VAL A 59 10.46 1.57 8.80
C VAL A 59 8.95 1.57 8.50
N LEU A 60 8.53 1.99 7.30
CA LEU A 60 7.09 2.19 7.03
C LEU A 60 6.34 0.87 6.84
N TRP A 61 7.03 -0.23 6.52
CA TRP A 61 6.47 -1.59 6.46
C TRP A 61 5.80 -2.02 7.78
N ILE A 62 6.29 -1.53 8.93
CA ILE A 62 5.68 -1.80 10.24
C ILE A 62 4.27 -1.20 10.32
N ILE A 63 4.09 0.00 9.76
CA ILE A 63 2.80 0.69 9.75
C ILE A 63 1.80 -0.09 8.88
N ASP A 64 2.25 -0.64 7.75
CA ASP A 64 1.41 -1.46 6.88
C ASP A 64 1.01 -2.79 7.52
N ILE A 65 1.91 -3.46 8.23
CA ILE A 65 1.58 -4.66 9.02
C ILE A 65 0.52 -4.36 10.08
N ILE A 66 0.71 -3.30 10.88
CA ILE A 66 -0.24 -2.92 11.94
C ILE A 66 -1.61 -2.61 11.33
N THR A 67 -1.65 -1.85 10.25
CA THR A 67 -2.90 -1.41 9.64
C THR A 67 -3.62 -2.55 8.93
N ILE A 68 -2.91 -3.48 8.29
CA ILE A 68 -3.50 -4.70 7.73
C ILE A 68 -4.11 -5.57 8.84
N LEU A 69 -3.46 -5.70 9.99
CA LEU A 69 -4.00 -6.45 11.12
C LEU A 69 -5.23 -5.79 11.74
N MET A 70 -5.23 -4.46 11.89
CA MET A 70 -6.33 -3.71 12.51
C MET A 70 -7.52 -3.48 11.56
N TYR A 71 -7.26 -3.15 10.30
CA TYR A 71 -8.26 -2.66 9.34
C TYR A 71 -8.45 -3.59 8.13
N LYS A 72 -7.72 -4.72 8.05
CA LYS A 72 -7.72 -5.66 6.92
C LYS A 72 -7.26 -5.05 5.59
N ARG A 73 -6.65 -3.86 5.65
CA ARG A 73 -6.11 -3.10 4.54
C ARG A 73 -4.93 -2.24 5.02
N PRO A 74 -3.92 -2.00 4.18
CA PRO A 74 -2.86 -1.05 4.53
C PRO A 74 -3.42 0.37 4.48
N THR A 75 -3.16 1.16 5.50
CA THR A 75 -3.65 2.55 5.57
C THR A 75 -2.56 3.51 6.00
N VAL A 76 -2.16 4.43 5.09
CA VAL A 76 -1.72 5.83 5.37
C VAL A 76 -1.78 6.73 4.10
N PHE A 77 -2.51 6.46 3.02
CA PHE A 77 -3.95 6.64 2.85
C PHE A 77 -4.36 5.78 1.65
N ALA A 78 -4.99 4.62 1.87
CA ALA A 78 -5.60 3.80 0.82
C ALA A 78 -7.08 3.62 1.10
#